data_AF-A0A0Q6SJI2-F1
#
_entry.id   AF-A0A0Q6SJI2-F1
#
_cell.length_a   1.000
_cell.length_b   1.000
_cell.length_c   1.000
_cell.angle_alpha   90.00
_cell.angle_beta   90.00
_cell.angle_gamma   90.00
#
_symmetry.space_group_name_H-M   'P 1'
#
loop_
_entity.id
_entity.type
_entity.pdbx_description
1 polymer ?
#
loop_
_entity_poly.entity_id
_entity_poly.type
_entity_poly.pdbx_seq_one_letter_code
_entity_poly.pdbx_strand_id
1 'polypeptide(L)'
;MTTADNFDLIAKEVRYAKMLFPKLDMVAFGELATWGLDSTKAETLPGPTETKYYELARELGIWLIPGSLYEKSGDLIHNAASVIDPDGRGVTLYRKMFPWMPFESKTTPGEDFVVFDIPGQGRIGLSICYDNSFPEVARGLAPRP
;
A
#
# COMPACT_ATOMS: atom_id res chain seq x y z
N MET A 1 -7.23 -0.16 -21.51
CA MET A 1 -7.70 0.79 -20.48
C MET A 1 -6.53 1.69 -20.14
N THR A 2 -6.74 3.00 -20.11
CA THR A 2 -5.68 4.02 -20.07
C THR A 2 -4.72 3.80 -18.89
N THR A 3 -3.44 3.56 -19.20
CA THR A 3 -2.29 3.54 -18.28
C THR A 3 -1.93 4.97 -17.85
N ALA A 4 -2.90 5.69 -17.29
CA ALA A 4 -2.71 7.04 -16.80
C ALA A 4 -2.34 7.01 -15.31
N ASP A 5 -1.39 7.86 -14.92
CA ASP A 5 -1.04 8.12 -13.52
C ASP A 5 -2.28 8.65 -12.78
N ASN A 6 -2.79 7.90 -11.78
CA ASN A 6 -3.92 8.33 -10.97
C ASN A 6 -3.53 9.14 -9.73
N PHE A 7 -2.24 9.40 -9.50
CA PHE A 7 -1.76 10.09 -8.30
C PHE A 7 -2.49 11.42 -8.07
N ASP A 8 -2.60 12.27 -9.11
CA ASP A 8 -3.21 13.60 -8.96
C ASP A 8 -4.69 13.53 -8.56
N LEU A 9 -5.42 12.54 -9.11
CA LEU A 9 -6.80 12.29 -8.72
C LEU A 9 -6.88 11.81 -7.28
N ILE A 10 -6.07 10.81 -6.91
CA ILE A 10 -5.99 10.29 -5.54
C ILE A 10 -5.69 11.42 -4.57
N ALA A 11 -4.64 12.20 -4.82
CA ALA A 11 -4.21 13.29 -3.96
C ALA A 11 -5.30 14.38 -3.82
N LYS A 12 -6.01 14.70 -4.91
CA LYS A 12 -7.17 15.60 -4.86
C LYS A 12 -8.26 15.07 -3.95
N GLU A 13 -8.64 13.79 -4.08
CA GLU A 13 -9.69 13.18 -3.28
C GLU A 13 -9.30 13.05 -1.80
N VAL A 14 -8.04 12.73 -1.48
CA VAL A 14 -7.56 12.70 -0.09
C VAL A 14 -7.62 14.10 0.55
N ARG A 15 -7.15 15.13 -0.17
CA ARG A 15 -7.25 16.53 0.30
C ARG A 15 -8.71 16.93 0.54
N TYR A 16 -9.58 16.60 -0.40
CA TYR A 16 -11.02 16.88 -0.28
C TYR A 16 -11.64 16.15 0.91
N ALA A 17 -11.32 14.87 1.10
CA ALA A 17 -11.79 14.09 2.25
C ALA A 17 -11.29 14.69 3.58
N LYS A 18 -10.01 15.08 3.70
CA LYS A 18 -9.48 15.72 4.90
C LYS A 18 -10.14 17.07 5.20
N MET A 19 -10.49 17.83 4.16
CA MET A 19 -11.25 19.08 4.30
C MET A 19 -12.66 18.83 4.84
N LEU A 20 -13.37 17.83 4.32
CA LEU A 20 -14.72 17.46 4.78
C LEU A 20 -14.71 16.82 6.17
N PHE A 21 -13.66 16.07 6.49
CA PHE A 21 -13.50 15.34 7.74
C PHE A 21 -12.18 15.72 8.41
N PRO A 22 -12.12 16.84 9.17
CA PRO A 22 -10.87 17.31 9.77
C PRO A 22 -10.19 16.29 10.70
N LYS A 23 -10.97 15.38 11.29
CA LYS A 23 -10.51 14.28 12.16
C LYS A 23 -10.12 13.00 11.40
N LEU A 24 -10.02 13.05 10.08
CA LEU A 24 -9.55 11.93 9.28
C LEU A 24 -8.05 11.70 9.55
N ASP A 25 -7.72 10.60 10.22
CA ASP A 25 -6.35 10.31 10.66
C ASP A 25 -5.66 9.23 9.81
N MET A 26 -6.41 8.48 9.00
CA MET A 26 -5.90 7.43 8.13
C MET A 26 -6.71 7.31 6.84
N VAL A 27 -6.03 7.10 5.71
CA VAL A 27 -6.64 6.75 4.42
C VAL A 27 -5.95 5.54 3.83
N ALA A 28 -6.73 4.61 3.28
CA ALA A 28 -6.24 3.45 2.56
C ALA A 28 -6.92 3.33 1.19
N PHE A 29 -6.13 3.07 0.15
CA PHE A 29 -6.61 2.82 -1.21
C PHE A 29 -6.53 1.34 -1.58
N GLY A 30 -7.25 0.99 -2.65
CA GLY A 30 -7.26 -0.36 -3.19
C GLY A 30 -5.93 -0.76 -3.86
N GLU A 31 -5.76 -2.07 -4.04
CA GLU A 31 -4.65 -2.67 -4.79
C GLU A 31 -4.44 -1.95 -6.13
N LEU A 32 -3.18 -1.59 -6.42
CA LEU A 32 -2.76 -1.01 -7.69
C LEU A 32 -3.54 0.25 -8.13
N ALA A 33 -4.10 1.03 -7.20
CA ALA A 33 -4.92 2.20 -7.50
C ALA A 33 -4.20 3.27 -8.34
N THR A 34 -2.87 3.40 -8.20
CA THR A 34 -2.09 4.45 -8.86
C THR A 34 -1.83 4.16 -10.34
N TRP A 35 -1.29 2.97 -10.64
CA TRP A 35 -0.81 2.61 -11.98
C TRP A 35 -1.65 1.51 -12.66
N GLY A 36 -2.64 0.96 -11.95
CA GLY A 36 -3.38 -0.20 -12.40
C GLY A 36 -2.49 -1.43 -12.56
N LEU A 37 -2.91 -2.37 -13.41
CA LEU A 37 -2.24 -3.66 -13.60
C LEU A 37 -0.94 -3.59 -14.43
N ASP A 38 -0.42 -2.40 -14.74
CA ASP A 38 0.76 -2.22 -15.58
C ASP A 38 2.08 -2.44 -14.80
N SER A 39 2.56 -3.68 -14.82
CA SER A 39 3.83 -4.06 -14.17
C SER A 39 5.07 -3.41 -14.80
N THR A 40 4.96 -2.75 -15.95
CA THR A 40 6.09 -2.00 -16.54
C THR A 40 6.39 -0.70 -15.79
N LYS A 41 5.46 -0.26 -14.94
CA LYS A 41 5.60 0.88 -14.03
C LYS A 41 6.24 0.50 -12.68
N ALA A 42 6.84 -0.70 -12.59
CA ALA A 42 7.49 -1.13 -11.37
C ALA A 42 8.67 -0.22 -11.00
N GLU A 43 8.72 0.20 -9.74
CA GLU A 43 9.74 1.09 -9.19
C GLU A 43 10.44 0.41 -8.01
N THR A 44 11.71 0.75 -7.75
CA THR A 44 12.28 0.47 -6.43
C THR A 44 11.51 1.27 -5.38
N LEU A 45 11.23 0.70 -4.21
CA LEU A 45 10.55 1.42 -3.12
C LEU A 45 11.54 1.68 -1.96
N PRO A 46 11.73 2.94 -1.52
CA PRO A 46 11.07 4.15 -2.01
C PRO A 46 11.50 4.57 -3.42
N GLY A 47 10.52 5.02 -4.21
CA GLY A 47 10.67 5.46 -5.59
C GLY A 47 9.93 6.78 -5.85
N PRO A 48 9.95 7.28 -7.10
CA PRO A 48 9.29 8.54 -7.47
C PRO A 48 7.82 8.59 -7.09
N THR A 49 7.07 7.50 -7.30
CA THR A 49 5.63 7.45 -6.97
C THR A 49 5.42 7.49 -5.45
N GLU A 50 6.16 6.68 -4.70
CA GLU A 50 6.04 6.62 -3.24
C GLU A 50 6.47 7.95 -2.57
N THR A 51 7.45 8.64 -3.14
CA THR A 51 7.90 9.94 -2.63
C THR A 51 6.78 10.98 -2.67
N LYS A 52 5.96 10.99 -3.74
CA LYS A 52 4.78 11.86 -3.80
C LYS A 52 3.76 11.55 -2.70
N TYR A 53 3.61 10.27 -2.33
CA TYR A 53 2.73 9.87 -1.23
C TYR A 53 3.29 10.20 0.15
N TYR A 54 4.61 10.15 0.34
CA TYR A 54 5.26 10.65 1.55
C TYR A 54 4.98 12.14 1.76
N GLU A 55 5.10 12.94 0.70
CA GLU A 55 4.79 14.37 0.74
C GLU A 55 3.33 14.63 1.07
N LEU A 56 2.40 13.88 0.46
CA LEU A 56 0.97 14.01 0.71
C LEU A 56 0.59 13.64 2.15
N ALA A 57 1.14 12.54 2.68
CA ALA A 57 0.90 12.12 4.06
C ALA A 57 1.37 13.18 5.06
N ARG A 58 2.57 13.73 4.84
CA ARG A 58 3.14 14.82 5.64
C ARG A 58 2.34 16.12 5.53
N GLU A 59 1.92 16.48 4.32
CA GLU A 59 1.10 17.67 4.07
C GLU A 59 -0.19 17.64 4.89
N LEU A 60 -0.83 16.47 4.96
CA LEU A 60 -2.15 16.31 5.58
C LEU A 60 -2.10 15.82 7.03
N GLY A 61 -0.92 15.39 7.52
CA GLY A 61 -0.73 14.83 8.84
C GLY A 61 -1.58 13.58 9.06
N ILE A 62 -1.58 12.65 8.09
CA ILE A 62 -2.38 11.42 8.13
C ILE A 62 -1.52 10.19 7.91
N TRP A 63 -1.98 9.04 8.42
CA TRP A 63 -1.52 7.75 7.95
C TRP A 63 -2.04 7.49 6.55
N LEU A 64 -1.17 7.02 5.65
CA LEU A 64 -1.54 6.77 4.27
C LEU A 64 -1.07 5.40 3.80
N ILE A 65 -2.00 4.60 3.31
CA ILE A 65 -1.74 3.39 2.54
C ILE A 65 -2.21 3.70 1.10
N PRO A 66 -1.30 3.98 0.15
CA PRO A 66 -1.66 4.40 -1.20
C PRO A 66 -2.27 3.27 -2.06
N GLY A 67 -2.59 2.13 -1.43
CA GLY A 67 -2.78 0.86 -2.10
C GLY A 67 -1.43 0.19 -2.33
N SER A 68 -1.43 -0.79 -3.24
CA SER A 68 -0.18 -1.40 -3.66
C SER A 68 0.38 -0.77 -4.93
N LEU A 69 1.69 -0.92 -5.11
CA LEU A 69 2.46 -0.59 -6.29
C LEU A 69 3.23 -1.84 -6.71
N TYR A 70 3.63 -1.89 -7.98
CA TYR A 70 4.64 -2.87 -8.38
C TYR A 70 6.01 -2.41 -7.88
N GLU A 71 6.59 -3.18 -6.97
CA GLU A 71 7.95 -2.97 -6.48
C GLU A 71 8.92 -3.76 -7.36
N LYS A 72 10.01 -3.13 -7.80
CA LYS A 72 11.14 -3.80 -8.43
C LYS A 72 12.25 -4.05 -7.40
N SER A 73 12.57 -5.32 -7.15
CA SER A 73 13.65 -5.74 -6.25
C SER A 73 14.63 -6.66 -7.00
N GLY A 74 15.74 -6.08 -7.48
CA GLY A 74 16.62 -6.75 -8.43
C GLY A 74 15.89 -7.09 -9.73
N ASP A 75 15.87 -8.37 -10.10
CA ASP A 75 15.15 -8.89 -11.27
C ASP A 75 13.71 -9.34 -10.95
N LEU A 76 13.29 -9.21 -9.70
CA LEU A 76 11.96 -9.60 -9.23
C LEU A 76 11.02 -8.39 -9.22
N ILE A 77 9.74 -8.66 -9.50
CA ILE A 77 8.65 -7.70 -9.33
C ILE A 77 7.72 -8.24 -8.24
N HIS A 78 7.37 -7.42 -7.26
CA HIS A 78 6.38 -7.76 -6.23
C HIS A 78 5.17 -6.83 -6.37
N ASN A 79 3.99 -7.31 -5.98
CA ASN A 79 2.84 -6.45 -5.70
C ASN A 79 2.93 -6.06 -4.22
N ALA A 80 3.29 -4.82 -3.93
CA ALA A 80 3.68 -4.39 -2.58
C ALA A 80 2.92 -3.15 -2.11
N ALA A 81 2.50 -3.13 -0.86
CA ALA A 81 1.79 -2.01 -0.24
C ALA A 81 2.61 -1.41 0.90
N SER A 82 2.80 -0.10 0.85
CA SER A 82 3.55 0.66 1.85
C SER A 82 2.61 1.28 2.87
N VAL A 83 3.10 1.40 4.10
CA VAL A 83 2.44 2.16 5.17
C VAL A 83 3.25 3.41 5.42
N ILE A 84 2.61 4.56 5.32
CA ILE A 84 3.24 5.88 5.46
C ILE A 84 2.67 6.56 6.71
N ASP A 85 3.53 7.07 7.57
CA ASP A 85 3.14 7.79 8.78
C ASP A 85 2.78 9.27 8.51
N PRO A 86 2.18 9.98 9.49
CA PRO A 86 1.89 11.41 9.38
C PRO A 86 3.09 12.34 9.20
N ASP A 87 4.32 11.88 9.47
CA ASP A 87 5.55 12.65 9.21
C ASP A 87 6.02 12.50 7.75
N GLY A 88 5.36 11.64 6.96
CA GLY A 88 5.74 11.30 5.60
C GLY A 88 6.88 10.30 5.51
N ARG A 89 6.97 9.36 6.46
CA ARG A 89 7.99 8.30 6.47
C ARG A 89 7.35 6.95 6.19
N GLY A 90 8.04 6.11 5.41
CA GLY A 90 7.68 4.70 5.25
C GLY A 90 7.92 3.93 6.55
N VAL A 91 6.86 3.31 7.09
CA VAL A 91 6.89 2.53 8.34
C VAL A 91 7.19 1.07 8.05
N THR A 92 6.54 0.51 7.03
CA THR A 92 6.72 -0.87 6.60
C THR A 92 6.26 -1.05 5.15
N LEU A 93 6.73 -2.12 4.53
CA LEU A 93 6.38 -2.55 3.18
C LEU A 93 5.91 -4.01 3.24
N TYR A 94 4.70 -4.28 2.78
CA TYR A 94 4.17 -5.63 2.64
C TYR A 94 4.22 -6.07 1.19
N ARG A 95 4.78 -7.25 0.91
CA ARG A 95 4.72 -7.91 -0.41
C ARG A 95 3.62 -8.97 -0.37
N LYS A 96 2.69 -8.92 -1.33
CA LYS A 96 1.58 -9.87 -1.46
C LYS A 96 2.10 -11.31 -1.47
N MET A 97 1.62 -12.13 -0.53
CA MET A 97 2.06 -13.51 -0.37
C MET A 97 1.50 -14.42 -1.46
N PHE A 98 0.25 -14.21 -1.85
CA PHE A 98 -0.44 -15.06 -2.82
C PHE A 98 -0.82 -14.27 -4.06
N PRO A 99 0.06 -14.18 -5.08
CA PRO A 99 -0.30 -13.68 -6.39
C PRO A 99 -1.52 -14.41 -6.96
N TRP A 100 -2.44 -13.66 -7.54
CA TRP A 100 -3.66 -14.18 -8.13
C TRP A 100 -3.36 -14.81 -9.49
N MET A 101 -3.03 -16.09 -9.48
CA MET A 101 -2.64 -16.84 -10.68
C MET A 101 -3.86 -17.21 -11.54
N PRO A 102 -3.74 -17.16 -12.89
CA PRO A 102 -2.55 -16.83 -13.67
C PRO A 102 -2.36 -15.33 -13.98
N PHE A 103 -3.29 -14.46 -13.51
CA PHE A 103 -3.34 -13.04 -13.88
C PHE A 103 -2.12 -12.24 -13.40
N GLU A 104 -1.58 -12.57 -12.23
CA GLU A 104 -0.39 -11.93 -11.65
C GLU A 104 0.90 -12.75 -11.86
N SER A 105 0.98 -13.55 -12.93
CA SER A 105 2.13 -14.44 -13.20
C SER A 105 3.51 -13.76 -13.32
N LYS A 106 3.56 -12.43 -13.39
CA LYS A 106 4.80 -11.64 -13.42
C LYS A 106 5.26 -11.20 -12.04
N THR A 107 4.45 -11.39 -11.00
CA THR A 107 4.81 -11.02 -9.63
C THR A 107 5.39 -12.20 -8.88
N THR A 108 6.36 -11.90 -8.04
CA THR A 108 6.99 -12.83 -7.12
C THR A 108 6.26 -12.72 -5.78
N PRO A 109 5.88 -13.85 -5.16
CA PRO A 109 5.33 -13.89 -3.80
C PRO A 109 6.21 -13.15 -2.77
N GLY A 110 5.58 -12.54 -1.78
CA GLY A 110 6.20 -12.18 -0.50
C GLY A 110 6.19 -13.35 0.49
N GLU A 111 6.96 -13.21 1.57
CA GLU A 111 7.15 -14.29 2.57
C GLU A 111 6.78 -13.86 4.00
N ASP A 112 6.61 -12.56 4.26
CA ASP A 112 6.46 -12.01 5.62
C ASP A 112 5.07 -11.44 5.91
N PHE A 113 4.52 -11.79 7.07
CA PHE A 113 3.33 -11.11 7.60
C PHE A 113 3.72 -9.73 8.12
N VAL A 114 3.00 -8.70 7.69
CA VAL A 114 3.28 -7.33 8.12
C VAL A 114 2.19 -6.81 9.04
N VAL A 115 2.61 -6.42 10.23
CA VAL A 115 1.81 -5.68 11.21
C VAL A 115 2.53 -4.40 11.59
N PHE A 116 1.78 -3.34 11.86
CA PHE A 116 2.33 -2.07 12.32
C PHE A 116 1.43 -1.46 13.41
N ASP A 117 2.02 -0.61 14.24
CA ASP A 117 1.33 0.04 15.35
C ASP A 117 1.01 1.49 15.00
N ILE A 118 -0.24 1.90 15.22
CA ILE A 118 -0.64 3.30 15.24
C ILE A 118 -0.69 3.76 16.71
N PRO A 119 0.19 4.70 17.13
CA PRO A 119 0.27 5.14 18.50
C PRO A 119 -1.09 5.59 19.06
N GLY A 120 -1.50 4.97 20.17
CA GLY A 120 -2.76 5.27 20.85
C GLY A 120 -4.03 4.74 20.18
N GLN A 121 -3.94 4.08 19.01
CA GLN A 121 -5.11 3.55 18.28
C GLN A 121 -5.13 2.03 18.21
N GLY A 122 -3.98 1.39 18.03
CA GLY A 122 -3.87 -0.07 18.02
C GLY A 122 -2.92 -0.61 16.97
N ARG A 123 -3.00 -1.92 16.74
CA ARG A 123 -2.18 -2.66 15.78
C ARG A 123 -2.99 -3.03 14.55
N ILE A 124 -2.41 -2.83 13.37
CA ILE A 124 -3.03 -3.12 12.07
C ILE A 124 -2.18 -4.15 11.33
N GLY A 125 -2.83 -5.17 10.77
CA GLY A 125 -2.22 -6.13 9.85
C GLY A 125 -2.56 -5.80 8.39
N LEU A 126 -1.62 -6.05 7.49
CA LEU A 126 -1.78 -5.76 6.06
C LEU A 126 -1.85 -7.06 5.24
N SER A 127 -2.81 -7.12 4.31
CA SER A 127 -2.96 -8.18 3.32
C SER A 127 -3.50 -7.58 2.02
N ILE A 128 -3.25 -8.23 0.88
CA ILE A 128 -3.64 -7.71 -0.43
C ILE A 128 -4.53 -8.74 -1.13
N CYS A 129 -5.78 -8.34 -1.39
CA CYS A 129 -6.70 -9.02 -2.32
C CYS A 129 -6.80 -10.54 -2.10
N TYR A 130 -6.14 -11.33 -2.95
CA TYR A 130 -6.23 -12.80 -2.97
C TYR A 130 -5.67 -13.47 -1.71
N ASP A 131 -4.80 -12.79 -0.96
CA ASP A 131 -4.33 -13.24 0.36
C ASP A 131 -5.48 -13.61 1.29
N ASN A 132 -6.63 -12.92 1.19
CA ASN A 132 -7.82 -13.17 2.00
C ASN A 132 -8.46 -14.54 1.77
N SER A 133 -8.08 -15.23 0.69
CA SER A 133 -8.55 -16.59 0.41
C SER A 133 -7.84 -17.64 1.28
N PHE A 134 -6.75 -17.25 1.97
CA PHE A 134 -5.92 -18.13 2.78
C PHE A 134 -6.07 -17.75 4.26
N PRO A 135 -6.85 -18.51 5.06
CA PRO A 135 -7.11 -18.18 6.46
C PRO A 135 -5.83 -18.12 7.32
N GLU A 136 -4.76 -18.78 6.89
CA GLU A 136 -3.43 -18.70 7.48
C GLU A 136 -2.88 -17.27 7.49
N VAL A 137 -3.20 -16.45 6.49
CA VAL A 137 -2.79 -15.04 6.44
C VAL A 137 -3.47 -14.26 7.54
N ALA A 138 -4.80 -14.35 7.65
CA ALA A 138 -5.54 -13.69 8.71
C ALA A 138 -5.08 -14.16 10.11
N ARG A 139 -4.76 -15.45 10.25
CA ARG A 139 -4.19 -16.01 11.49
C ARG A 139 -2.81 -15.46 11.79
N GLY A 140 -1.94 -15.33 10.78
CA GLY A 140 -0.58 -14.80 10.90
C GLY A 140 -0.53 -13.33 11.31
N LEU A 141 -1.55 -12.55 10.91
CA LEU A 141 -1.71 -11.13 11.26
C LEU A 141 -2.34 -10.90 12.64
N ALA A 142 -2.97 -11.92 13.22
CA ALA A 142 -3.60 -11.79 14.53
C ALA A 142 -2.54 -11.61 15.65
N PRO A 143 -2.85 -10.86 16.72
CA PRO A 143 -1.98 -10.78 17.89
C PRO A 143 -1.71 -12.18 18.44
N ARG A 144 -0.44 -12.50 18.72
CA ARG A 144 -0.11 -13.70 19.49
C ARG A 144 -0.35 -13.41 20.98
N PRO A 145 -0.98 -14.36 21.72
CA PRO A 145 -1.23 -14.22 23.15
C PRO A 145 0.06 -14.11 23.97
#